data_AF-A0ABD0SIB8-F1
#
_entry.id   AF-A0ABD0SIB8-F1
#
_cell.length_a   1.000
_cell.length_b   1.000
_cell.length_c   1.000
_cell.angle_alpha   90.00
_cell.angle_beta   90.00
_cell.angle_gamma   90.00
#
_symmetry.space_group_name_H-M   'P 1'
#
loop_
_entity.id
_entity.type
_entity.pdbx_description
1 polymer ?
#
loop_
_entity_poly.entity_id
_entity_poly.type
_entity_poly.pdbx_seq_one_letter_code
_entity_poly.pdbx_strand_id
1 'polypeptide(L)'
;MTPILGAAPGIPEEHYTTLHCRVRNTVERCIGVLKECWRCFLAHRVLHYDPIMSGKIVNACIVLHNIANASRIALPELPIAEMDNDQQRDSLVNRLWRQR
;
A
#
# COMPACT_ATOMS: atom_id res chain seq x y z
N MET A 1 8.99 9.95 5.23
CA MET A 1 8.29 10.99 6.01
C MET A 1 7.64 10.31 7.19
N THR A 2 7.85 10.82 8.41
CA THR A 2 7.43 10.19 9.67
C THR A 2 6.36 11.07 10.34
N PRO A 3 5.25 10.50 10.87
CA PRO A 3 4.28 11.28 11.64
C PRO A 3 4.90 11.82 12.93
N ILE A 4 4.48 13.02 13.36
CA ILE A 4 4.87 13.61 14.64
C ILE A 4 3.82 13.20 15.67
N LEU A 5 4.16 12.21 16.50
CA LEU A 5 3.28 11.68 17.55
C LEU A 5 3.26 12.62 18.75
N GLY A 6 2.07 12.86 19.32
CA GLY A 6 1.93 13.67 20.54
C GLY A 6 2.06 15.19 20.33
N ALA A 7 1.86 15.68 19.10
CA ALA A 7 1.75 17.12 18.85
C ALA A 7 0.60 17.72 19.69
N ALA A 8 0.85 18.88 20.29
CA ALA A 8 -0.19 19.59 21.05
C ALA A 8 -1.34 19.99 20.11
N PRO A 9 -2.60 20.04 20.58
CA PRO A 9 -3.72 20.44 19.75
C PRO A 9 -3.56 21.88 19.24
N GLY A 10 -3.86 22.12 17.96
CA GLY A 10 -3.87 23.43 17.33
C GLY A 10 -2.52 23.91 16.77
N ILE A 11 -1.46 23.10 16.86
CA ILE A 11 -0.15 23.45 16.28
C ILE A 11 0.01 22.88 14.85
N PRO A 12 0.86 23.49 14.00
CA PRO A 12 1.10 23.01 12.63
C PRO A 12 1.49 21.53 12.53
N GLU A 13 2.17 20.99 13.54
CA GLU A 13 2.59 19.59 13.63
C GLU A 13 1.41 18.63 13.75
N GLU A 14 0.34 19.00 14.47
CA GLU A 14 -0.90 18.19 14.55
C GLU A 14 -1.58 18.14 13.17
N HIS A 15 -1.66 19.30 12.50
CA HIS A 15 -2.23 19.40 11.17
C HIS A 15 -1.46 18.55 10.15
N TYR A 16 -0.12 18.62 10.18
CA TYR A 16 0.75 17.78 9.37
C TYR A 16 0.51 16.29 9.64
N THR A 17 0.52 15.85 10.90
CA THR A 17 0.31 14.43 11.26
C THR A 17 -1.07 13.94 10.82
N THR A 18 -2.10 14.77 10.96
CA THR A 18 -3.48 14.44 10.54
C THR A 18 -3.55 14.22 9.04
N LEU A 19 -3.01 15.16 8.24
CA LEU A 19 -2.96 15.03 6.78
C LEU A 19 -2.12 13.83 6.35
N HIS A 20 -0.95 13.65 6.97
CA HIS A 20 -0.06 12.54 6.68
C HIS A 20 -0.72 11.19 6.94
N CYS A 21 -1.36 11.01 8.10
CA CYS A 21 -2.09 9.78 8.44
C CYS A 21 -3.25 9.51 7.48
N ARG A 22 -3.98 10.55 7.06
CA ARG A 22 -5.07 10.41 6.08
C ARG A 22 -4.54 9.93 4.73
N VAL A 23 -3.49 10.58 4.21
CA VAL A 23 -2.87 10.19 2.94
C VAL A 23 -2.33 8.77 3.01
N ARG A 24 -1.62 8.43 4.09
CA ARG A 24 -1.06 7.08 4.29
C ARG A 24 -2.15 6.02 4.31
N ASN A 25 -3.26 6.26 5.01
CA ASN A 25 -4.40 5.34 5.03
C ASN A 25 -4.97 5.08 3.62
N THR A 26 -5.16 6.14 2.83
CA THR A 26 -5.62 6.01 1.44
C THR A 26 -4.64 5.20 0.59
N VAL A 27 -3.34 5.45 0.71
CA VAL A 27 -2.30 4.73 -0.02
C VAL A 27 -2.24 3.25 0.40
N GLU A 28 -2.23 2.96 1.69
CA GLU A 28 -2.20 1.59 2.23
C GLU A 28 -3.40 0.77 1.76
N ARG A 29 -4.61 1.36 1.77
CA ARG A 29 -5.83 0.71 1.26
C ARG A 29 -5.73 0.41 -0.24
N CYS A 30 -5.22 1.36 -1.03
CA CYS A 30 -5.02 1.18 -2.46
C CYS A 30 -4.02 0.03 -2.74
N ILE A 31 -2.91 -0.03 -2.01
CA ILE A 31 -1.93 -1.10 -2.11
C ILE A 31 -2.57 -2.45 -1.74
N GLY A 32 -3.39 -2.51 -0.69
CA GLY A 32 -4.12 -3.72 -0.31
C GLY A 32 -4.97 -4.29 -1.44
N VAL A 33 -5.80 -3.45 -2.07
CA VAL A 33 -6.63 -3.85 -3.23
C VAL A 33 -5.77 -4.34 -4.39
N LEU A 34 -4.63 -3.69 -4.65
CA LEU A 34 -3.72 -4.11 -5.72
C LEU A 34 -3.05 -5.45 -5.42
N LYS A 35 -2.69 -5.72 -4.15
CA LYS A 35 -2.11 -7.01 -3.72
C LYS A 35 -3.08 -8.18 -3.90
N GLU A 36 -4.37 -7.96 -3.71
CA GLU A 36 -5.41 -8.99 -3.92
C GLU A 36 -5.53 -9.41 -5.39
N CYS A 37 -5.17 -8.51 -6.32
CA CYS A 37 -5.32 -8.74 -7.76
C CYS A 37 -4.01 -9.10 -8.47
N TRP A 38 -2.88 -8.55 -8.02
CA TRP A 38 -1.63 -8.54 -8.77
C TRP A 38 -0.48 -9.11 -7.95
N ARG A 39 0.01 -10.30 -8.33
CA ARG A 39 1.13 -10.99 -7.66
C ARG A 39 2.41 -10.17 -7.54
N CYS A 40 2.64 -9.23 -8.46
CA CYS A 40 3.82 -8.38 -8.46
C CYS A 40 3.88 -7.40 -7.27
N PHE A 41 2.77 -7.20 -6.54
CA PHE A 41 2.74 -6.37 -5.34
C PHE A 41 2.99 -7.15 -4.04
N LEU A 42 3.04 -8.48 -4.08
CA LEU A 42 3.27 -9.27 -2.87
C LEU A 42 4.69 -9.00 -2.33
N ALA A 43 4.82 -8.85 -1.02
CA ALA A 43 6.05 -8.62 -0.28
C ALA A 43 7.13 -9.71 -0.46
N HIS A 44 6.76 -10.92 -0.89
CA HIS A 44 7.73 -11.95 -1.28
C HIS A 44 8.21 -11.80 -2.74
N ARG A 45 7.57 -10.93 -3.52
CA ARG A 45 7.88 -10.55 -4.90
C ARG A 45 8.23 -9.06 -4.96
N VAL A 46 9.08 -8.62 -4.04
CA VAL A 46 9.61 -7.25 -4.05
C VAL A 46 10.08 -6.95 -5.48
N LEU A 47 9.55 -5.87 -6.05
CA LEU A 47 9.95 -5.43 -7.37
C LEU A 47 11.43 -5.05 -7.31
N HIS A 48 12.31 -5.94 -7.78
CA HIS A 48 13.75 -5.69 -7.91
C HIS A 48 14.06 -4.78 -9.11
N TYR A 49 13.29 -3.70 -9.26
CA TYR A 49 13.46 -2.73 -10.33
C TYR A 49 13.82 -1.37 -9.74
N ASP A 50 14.56 -0.60 -10.53
CA ASP A 50 14.79 0.81 -10.26
C ASP A 50 13.46 1.54 -9.94
N PRO A 51 13.43 2.52 -9.01
CA PRO A 51 12.21 3.23 -8.63
C PRO A 51 11.41 3.78 -9.81
N ILE A 52 12.06 4.23 -10.88
CA ILE A 52 11.39 4.74 -12.09
C ILE A 52 10.60 3.61 -12.77
N MET A 53 11.22 2.44 -12.92
CA MET A 53 10.57 1.28 -13.52
C MET A 53 9.48 0.71 -12.62
N SER A 54 9.71 0.69 -11.30
CA SER A 54 8.70 0.31 -10.32
C SER A 54 7.46 1.21 -10.42
N GLY A 55 7.65 2.53 -10.55
CA GLY A 55 6.55 3.48 -10.77
C GLY A 55 5.77 3.18 -12.05
N LYS A 56 6.44 2.81 -13.15
CA LYS A 56 5.78 2.43 -14.41
C LYS A 56 4.93 1.17 -14.25
N ILE A 57 5.43 0.16 -13.56
CA ILE A 57 4.69 -1.08 -13.29
C ILE A 57 3.45 -0.78 -12.45
N VAL A 58 3.60 0.00 -11.38
CA VAL A 58 2.47 0.43 -10.53
C VAL A 58 1.41 1.16 -11.34
N ASN A 59 1.82 2.12 -12.17
CA ASN A 59 0.90 2.87 -13.03
C ASN A 59 0.15 1.95 -14.01
N ALA A 60 0.84 0.99 -14.63
CA ALA A 60 0.21 0.04 -15.53
C ALA A 60 -0.85 -0.81 -14.79
N CYS A 61 -0.54 -1.33 -13.61
CA CYS A 61 -1.49 -2.10 -12.80
C CYS A 61 -2.72 -1.26 -12.39
N ILE A 62 -2.55 0.01 -12.05
CA ILE A 62 -3.66 0.91 -11.72
C ILE A 62 -4.55 1.16 -12.94
N VAL A 63 -3.96 1.44 -14.11
CA VAL A 63 -4.73 1.63 -15.35
C VAL A 63 -5.52 0.37 -15.69
N LEU A 64 -4.88 -0.80 -15.63
CA LEU A 64 -5.54 -2.09 -15.88
C LEU A 64 -6.67 -2.37 -14.88
N HIS A 65 -6.44 -2.10 -13.60
CA HIS A 65 -7.46 -2.24 -12.55
C HIS A 65 -8.66 -1.32 -12.81
N ASN A 66 -8.42 -0.06 -13.20
CA ASN A 66 -9.49 0.88 -13.52
C ASN A 66 -10.31 0.43 -14.72
N ILE A 67 -9.66 -0.08 -15.77
CA ILE A 67 -10.33 -0.64 -16.96
C ILE A 67 -11.19 -1.85 -16.56
N ALA A 68 -10.65 -2.77 -15.76
CA ALA A 68 -11.37 -3.95 -15.28
C ALA A 68 -12.59 -3.54 -14.44
N ASN A 69 -12.43 -2.59 -13.50
CA ASN A 69 -13.51 -2.10 -12.66
C ASN A 69 -14.62 -1.42 -13.49
N ALA A 70 -14.25 -0.55 -14.44
CA ALA A 70 -15.19 0.11 -15.34
C ALA A 70 -15.96 -0.90 -16.21
N SER A 71 -15.29 -1.98 -16.61
CA SER A 71 -15.86 -3.05 -17.43
C SER A 71 -16.54 -4.15 -16.62
N ARG A 72 -16.56 -4.05 -15.28
CA ARG A 72 -17.06 -5.06 -14.34
C ARG A 72 -16.45 -6.46 -14.54
N ILE A 73 -15.18 -6.48 -14.92
CA ILE A 73 -14.41 -7.71 -15.08
C ILE A 73 -13.90 -8.11 -13.71
N ALA A 74 -14.25 -9.33 -13.28
CA ALA A 74 -13.66 -9.93 -12.09
C ALA A 74 -12.17 -10.19 -12.35
N LEU A 75 -11.32 -9.67 -11.45
CA LEU A 75 -9.89 -9.95 -11.49
C LEU A 75 -9.63 -11.33 -10.87
N PRO A 76 -8.58 -12.04 -11.31
CA PRO A 76 -8.22 -13.34 -10.74
C PRO A 76 -7.92 -13.20 -9.25
N GLU A 77 -8.55 -14.04 -8.43
CA GLU A 77 -8.24 -14.13 -7.01
C GLU A 77 -6.88 -14.84 -6.82
N LEU A 78 -6.05 -14.28 -5.93
CA LEU A 78 -4.83 -14.96 -5.50
C LEU A 78 -5.16 -16.02 -4.45
N PRO A 79 -4.37 -17.11 -4.35
CA PRO A 79 -4.57 -18.11 -3.30
C PRO A 79 -4.51 -17.45 -1.91
N ILE A 80 -5.48 -17.78 -1.05
CA ILE A 80 -5.57 -17.24 0.33
C ILE A 80 -4.24 -17.40 1.08
N ALA A 81 -3.57 -18.54 0.91
CA ALA A 81 -2.27 -18.78 1.53
C ALA A 81 -1.16 -17.79 1.09
N GLU A 82 -1.18 -17.33 -0.17
CA GLU A 82 -0.24 -16.29 -0.65
C GLU A 82 -0.56 -14.94 -0.01
N MET A 83 -1.86 -14.61 0.15
CA MET A 83 -2.32 -13.36 0.77
C MET A 83 -2.03 -13.32 2.27
N ASP A 84 -2.31 -14.40 3.00
CA ASP A 84 -2.07 -14.50 4.44
C ASP A 84 -0.58 -14.34 4.78
N ASN A 85 0.28 -15.00 4.00
CA ASN A 85 1.73 -14.87 4.15
C ASN A 85 2.19 -13.42 3.92
N ASP A 86 1.59 -12.72 2.97
CA ASP A 86 1.89 -11.32 2.70
C ASP A 86 1.44 -10.40 3.84
N GLN A 87 0.22 -10.60 4.32
CA GLN A 87 -0.39 -9.88 5.43
C GLN A 87 0.42 -10.04 6.73
N GLN A 88 0.92 -11.25 6.99
CA GLN A 88 1.78 -11.55 8.13
C GLN A 88 3.12 -10.80 8.03
N ARG A 89 3.73 -10.76 6.84
CA ARG A 89 4.98 -9.99 6.59
C ARG A 89 4.75 -8.49 6.77
N ASP A 90 3.70 -7.94 6.17
CA ASP A 90 3.35 -6.51 6.32
C ASP A 90 3.10 -6.16 7.79
N SER A 91 2.44 -7.05 8.53
CA SER A 91 2.20 -6.87 9.97
C SER A 91 3.50 -6.86 10.77
N LEU A 92 4.46 -7.72 10.44
CA LEU A 92 5.80 -7.73 11.04
C LEU A 92 6.55 -6.42 10.75
N VAL A 93 6.57 -5.99 9.50
CA VAL A 93 7.20 -4.74 9.06
C VAL A 93 6.57 -3.55 9.77
N ASN A 94 5.23 -3.47 9.82
CA ASN A 94 4.51 -2.40 10.51
C ASN A 94 4.75 -2.38 12.02
N ARG A 95 5.01 -3.53 12.66
CA ARG A 95 5.41 -3.57 14.07
C ARG A 95 6.81 -3.01 14.27
N LEU A 96 7.76 -3.38 13.39
CA LEU A 96 9.13 -2.87 13.44
C LEU A 96 9.19 -1.34 13.22
N TRP A 97 8.39 -0.82 12.27
CA TRP A 97 8.32 0.64 12.02
C TRP A 97 7.67 1.43 13.16
N ARG A 98 6.78 0.82 13.96
CA ARG A 98 6.17 1.50 15.13
C ARG A 98 7.10 1.58 16.35
N GLN A 99 8.17 0.80 16.38
CA GLN A 99 9.12 0.74 17.50
C GLN A 99 10.35 1.64 17.30
N ARG A 100 10.38 2.44 16.22
CA ARG A 100 11.50 3.28 15.81
C ARG A 100 11.07 4.73 15.75
#